data_AF-Q2LDF8-F1
#
_entry.id   AF-Q2LDF8-F1
#
_cell.length_a   1.000
_cell.length_b   1.000
_cell.length_c   1.000
_cell.angle_alpha   90.00
_cell.angle_beta   90.00
_cell.angle_gamma   90.00
#
_symmetry.space_group_name_H-M   'P 1'
#
loop_
_entity.id
_entity.type
_entity.pdbx_description
1 polymer ?
#
loop_
_entity_poly.entity_id
_entity_poly.type
_entity_poly.pdbx_seq_one_letter_code
_entity_poly.pdbx_strand_id
1 'polypeptide(L)'
;NLAQWTKGTSINLERSLRLGDELGGHFVLGHIDGLAEIIDQKNEGDAVRFFLQIPTRFTSFIVNKGSIALNGTSLTVNCVEDCIFDVLIF
;
A
#
# COMPACT_ATOMS: atom_id res chain seq x y z
N ASN A 1 -12.24 3.83 -1.72
CA ASN A 1 -12.79 2.46 -1.72
C ASN A 1 -13.94 2.29 -0.72
N LEU A 2 -13.94 2.96 0.44
CA LEU A 2 -14.99 2.84 1.48
C LEU A 2 -16.43 2.96 0.96
N ALA A 3 -16.69 3.90 0.05
CA ALA A 3 -18.02 4.11 -0.52
C ALA A 3 -18.57 2.90 -1.32
N GLN A 4 -17.72 1.94 -1.67
CA GLN A 4 -18.09 0.73 -2.41
C GLN A 4 -18.27 -0.49 -1.49
N TRP A 5 -18.06 -0.34 -0.18
CA TRP A 5 -18.18 -1.45 0.75
C TRP A 5 -19.62 -1.90 0.90
N THR A 6 -19.79 -3.21 0.99
CA THR A 6 -21.10 -3.86 1.19
C THR A 6 -20.99 -4.85 2.34
N LYS A 7 -22.12 -5.37 2.81
CA LYS A 7 -22.12 -6.42 3.83
C LYS A 7 -21.34 -7.63 3.30
N GLY A 8 -20.31 -8.04 4.05
CA GLY A 8 -19.43 -9.15 3.68
C GLY A 8 -18.12 -8.75 2.99
N THR A 9 -17.89 -7.45 2.74
CA THR A 9 -16.57 -6.97 2.27
C THR A 9 -15.50 -7.23 3.33
N SER A 10 -14.47 -8.01 2.97
CA SER A 10 -13.28 -8.22 3.81
C SER A 10 -12.40 -6.98 3.80
N ILE A 11 -11.87 -6.60 4.97
CA ILE A 11 -11.04 -5.42 5.16
C ILE A 11 -9.86 -5.74 6.08
N ASN A 12 -8.78 -4.99 5.92
CA ASN A 12 -7.66 -5.02 6.84
C ASN A 12 -8.01 -4.23 8.10
N LEU A 13 -7.60 -4.73 9.27
CA LEU A 13 -7.77 -4.07 10.56
C LEU A 13 -6.44 -4.08 11.31
N GLU A 14 -6.02 -2.91 11.78
CA GLU A 14 -4.84 -2.74 12.63
C GLU A 14 -5.25 -1.89 13.84
N ARG A 15 -4.79 -2.27 15.03
CA ARG A 15 -5.07 -1.51 16.27
C ARG A 15 -4.10 -0.34 16.36
N SER A 16 -4.54 0.78 16.93
CA SER A 16 -3.64 1.89 17.25
C SER A 16 -2.51 1.43 18.15
N LEU A 17 -1.28 1.85 17.83
CA LEU A 17 -0.09 1.58 18.63
C LEU A 17 -0.23 2.15 20.04
N ARG A 18 0.15 1.36 21.05
CA ARG A 18 0.29 1.78 22.44
C ARG A 18 1.74 2.10 22.74
N LEU A 19 1.97 2.84 23.82
CA LEU A 19 3.33 3.09 24.29
C LEU A 19 4.02 1.76 24.64
N GLY A 20 5.14 1.50 23.98
CA GLY A 20 5.93 0.27 24.15
C GLY A 20 5.59 -0.87 23.18
N ASP A 21 4.60 -0.69 22.28
CA ASP A 21 4.36 -1.64 21.20
C ASP A 21 5.50 -1.59 20.16
N GLU A 22 5.80 -2.73 19.54
CA GLU A 22 6.81 -2.82 18.48
C GLU A 22 6.29 -2.21 17.16
N LEU A 23 7.14 -1.45 16.49
CA LEU A 23 6.87 -0.90 15.15
C LEU A 23 7.58 -1.75 14.09
N GLY A 24 6.87 -2.73 13.54
CA GLY A 24 7.42 -3.64 12.51
C GLY A 24 7.51 -3.05 11.10
N GLY A 25 6.82 -1.93 10.84
CA GLY A 25 6.79 -1.26 9.54
C GLY A 25 7.28 0.19 9.64
N HIS A 26 6.46 1.12 9.16
CA HIS A 26 6.69 2.57 9.31
C HIS A 26 5.49 3.23 10.01
N PHE A 27 5.61 4.51 10.37
CA PHE A 27 4.50 5.24 10.98
C PHE A 27 3.34 5.42 9.99
N VAL A 28 2.20 4.82 10.31
CA VAL A 28 0.95 4.97 9.56
C VAL A 28 -0.06 5.71 10.42
N LEU A 29 -0.42 6.94 10.00
CA LEU A 29 -1.36 7.79 10.76
C LEU A 29 -2.83 7.46 10.52
N GLY A 30 -3.14 6.66 9.49
CA GLY A 30 -4.51 6.34 9.08
C GLY A 30 -5.21 7.44 8.29
N HIS A 31 -4.53 8.55 7.97
CA HIS A 31 -5.01 9.55 7.01
C HIS A 31 -4.67 9.08 5.60
N ILE A 32 -5.71 8.73 4.83
CA ILE A 32 -5.54 8.26 3.44
C ILE A 32 -5.48 9.45 2.48
N ASP A 33 -4.36 9.59 1.76
CA ASP A 33 -4.16 10.67 0.78
C ASP A 33 -4.98 10.47 -0.51
N GLY A 34 -5.19 9.22 -0.91
CA GLY A 34 -5.83 8.91 -2.19
C GLY A 34 -6.03 7.42 -2.43
N LEU A 35 -6.36 7.10 -3.68
CA LEU A 35 -6.51 5.73 -4.16
C LEU A 35 -5.45 5.44 -5.21
N ALA A 36 -4.94 4.21 -5.18
CA ALA A 36 -4.13 3.64 -6.23
C ALA A 36 -4.92 2.51 -6.90
N GLU A 37 -4.82 2.40 -8.22
CA GLU A 37 -5.47 1.36 -9.00
C GLU A 37 -4.47 0.23 -9.28
N ILE A 38 -4.87 -1.02 -9.02
CA ILE A 38 -4.06 -2.18 -9.42
C ILE A 38 -4.24 -2.36 -10.93
N ILE A 39 -3.17 -2.15 -11.69
CA ILE A 39 -3.18 -2.23 -13.16
C ILE A 39 -2.63 -3.56 -13.69
N ASP A 40 -1.82 -4.26 -12.90
CA ASP A 40 -1.27 -5.57 -13.25
C ASP A 40 -0.89 -6.37 -11.98
N GLN A 41 -0.88 -7.69 -12.09
CA GLN A 41 -0.48 -8.63 -11.05
C GLN A 41 0.29 -9.80 -11.65
N LYS A 42 1.47 -10.10 -11.10
CA LYS A 42 2.33 -11.21 -11.58
C LYS A 42 2.72 -12.11 -10.42
N ASN A 43 2.58 -13.43 -10.63
CA ASN A 43 3.09 -14.42 -9.69
C ASN A 43 4.61 -14.54 -9.87
N GLU A 44 5.35 -14.45 -8.76
CA GLU A 44 6.80 -14.58 -8.69
C GLU A 44 7.18 -15.58 -7.60
N GLY A 45 7.20 -16.86 -7.95
CA GLY A 45 7.41 -17.94 -6.99
C GLY A 45 6.27 -18.01 -5.99
N ASP A 46 6.61 -17.92 -4.70
CA ASP A 46 5.64 -17.88 -3.59
C ASP A 46 5.08 -16.48 -3.32
N ALA A 47 5.49 -15.48 -4.11
CA ALA A 47 5.06 -14.10 -3.96
C ALA A 47 4.19 -13.64 -5.13
N VAL A 48 3.51 -12.52 -4.92
CA VAL A 48 2.72 -11.81 -5.92
C VAL A 48 3.20 -10.37 -6.00
N ARG A 49 3.64 -9.96 -7.20
CA ARG A 49 3.96 -8.57 -7.51
C ARG A 49 2.71 -7.86 -8.00
N PHE A 50 2.42 -6.71 -7.40
CA PHE A 50 1.34 -5.82 -7.81
C PHE A 50 1.92 -4.56 -8.43
N PHE A 51 1.38 -4.15 -9.58
CA PHE A 51 1.67 -2.87 -10.20
C PHE A 51 0.49 -1.94 -9.94
N LEU A 52 0.77 -0.78 -9.36
CA LEU A 52 -0.26 0.19 -8.98
C LEU A 52 -0.03 1.53 -9.67
N GLN A 53 -1.09 2.06 -10.26
CA GLN A 53 -1.11 3.41 -10.81
C GLN A 53 -1.70 4.39 -9.79
N ILE A 54 -1.07 5.55 -9.65
CA ILE A 54 -1.52 6.65 -8.79
C ILE A 54 -1.78 7.93 -9.59
N PRO A 55 -2.61 8.85 -9.06
CA PRO A 55 -2.64 10.22 -9.56
C PRO A 55 -1.24 10.86 -9.54
N THR A 56 -0.86 11.51 -10.64
CA THR A 56 0.48 12.13 -10.84
C THR A 56 0.89 13.10 -9.74
N ARG A 57 -0.07 13.77 -9.08
CA ARG A 57 0.18 14.64 -7.92
C ARG A 57 0.84 13.95 -6.73
N PHE A 58 0.79 12.60 -6.67
CA PHE A 58 1.40 11.83 -5.59
C PHE A 58 2.78 11.27 -5.93
N THR A 59 3.18 11.30 -7.21
CA THR A 59 4.45 10.70 -7.68
C THR A 59 5.66 11.19 -6.90
N SER A 60 5.73 12.49 -6.59
CA SER A 60 6.87 13.09 -5.88
C SER A 60 7.04 12.60 -4.42
N PHE A 61 6.05 11.90 -3.85
CA PHE A 61 6.11 11.35 -2.50
C PHE A 61 6.46 9.87 -2.47
N ILE A 62 6.53 9.21 -3.64
CA ILE A 62 6.86 7.79 -3.75
C ILE A 62 8.28 7.67 -4.29
N VAL A 63 9.14 6.97 -3.55
CA VAL A 63 10.54 6.76 -3.92
C VAL A 63 10.87 5.27 -3.92
N ASN A 64 11.81 4.87 -4.77
CA ASN A 64 12.31 3.49 -4.79
C ASN A 64 12.91 3.13 -3.41
N LYS A 65 12.54 1.96 -2.89
CA LYS A 65 12.84 1.47 -1.53
C LYS A 65 12.25 2.32 -0.41
N GLY A 66 11.35 3.25 -0.72
CA GLY A 66 10.54 3.96 0.26
C GLY A 66 9.46 3.07 0.87
N SER A 67 8.89 3.53 1.98
CA SER A 67 7.72 2.91 2.61
C SER A 67 6.43 3.49 2.04
N ILE A 68 5.40 2.65 1.92
CA ILE A 68 4.05 3.05 1.52
C ILE A 68 3.02 2.22 2.30
N ALA A 69 1.88 2.82 2.64
CA ALA A 69 0.75 2.12 3.24
C ALA A 69 -0.35 1.89 2.20
N LEU A 70 -0.68 0.64 1.91
CA LEU A 70 -1.78 0.26 1.01
C LEU A 70 -2.83 -0.55 1.78
N ASN A 71 -4.07 -0.05 1.85
CA ASN A 71 -5.14 -0.63 2.68
C ASN A 71 -4.67 -0.95 4.11
N GLY A 72 -3.88 -0.06 4.72
CA GLY A 72 -3.34 -0.24 6.08
C GLY A 72 -2.11 -1.15 6.18
N THR A 73 -1.70 -1.83 5.10
CA THR A 73 -0.50 -2.66 5.12
C THR A 73 0.73 -1.83 4.76
N SER A 74 1.73 -1.83 5.65
CA SER A 74 3.05 -1.25 5.38
C SER A 74 3.81 -2.12 4.39
N LEU A 75 4.21 -1.54 3.26
CA LEU A 75 4.93 -2.21 2.18
C LEU A 75 6.14 -1.40 1.73
N THR A 76 7.08 -2.08 1.08
CA THR A 76 8.26 -1.46 0.46
C THR A 76 8.01 -1.27 -1.03
N VAL A 77 8.23 -0.05 -1.52
CA VAL A 77 8.18 0.25 -2.95
C VAL A 77 9.41 -0.34 -3.63
N ASN A 78 9.20 -1.23 -4.60
CA ASN A 78 10.30 -1.92 -5.28
C ASN A 78 10.90 -1.11 -6.42
N CYS A 79 10.04 -0.53 -7.25
CA CYS A 79 10.36 0.38 -8.34
C CYS A 79 9.26 1.43 -8.47
N VAL A 80 9.61 2.58 -9.04
CA VAL A 80 8.67 3.64 -9.42
C VAL A 80 9.10 4.19 -10.78
N GLU A 81 8.17 4.24 -11.71
CA GLU A 81 8.33 4.79 -13.06
C GLU A 81 7.08 5.62 -13.39
N ASP A 82 7.28 6.91 -13.64
CA ASP A 82 6.22 7.90 -13.81
C ASP A 82 5.17 7.89 -12.68
N CYS A 83 3.99 7.36 -12.94
CA CYS A 83 2.87 7.28 -11.99
C CYS A 83 2.55 5.84 -11.59
N ILE A 84 3.45 4.91 -11.89
CA ILE A 84 3.31 3.49 -11.62
C ILE A 84 4.42 3.07 -10.65
N PHE A 85 4.06 2.31 -9.63
CA PHE A 85 5.02 1.68 -8.74
C PHE A 85 4.65 0.22 -8.50
N ASP A 86 5.61 -0.59 -8.08
CA ASP A 86 5.36 -1.98 -7.72
C ASP A 86 5.69 -2.29 -6.26
N VAL A 87 4.94 -3.25 -5.72
CA VAL A 87 5.15 -3.84 -4.39
C VAL A 87 5.07 -5.36 -4.52
N LEU A 88 5.76 -6.07 -3.63
CA LEU A 88 5.76 -7.53 -3.56
C LEU A 88 5.10 -7.98 -2.26
N ILE A 89 4.18 -8.94 -2.36
CA ILE A 89 3.46 -9.53 -1.23
C ILE A 89 3.70 -11.04 -1.23
N PHE A 90 4.03 -11.60 -0.08
CA PHE A 90 4.24 -13.04 0.13
C PHE A 90 3.02 -13.66 0.81
#